data_AF-A0AAE8SU08-F1
#
_entry.id   AF-A0AAE8SU08-F1
#
_cell.length_a   1.000
_cell.length_b   1.000
_cell.length_c   1.000
_cell.angle_alpha   90.00
_cell.angle_beta   90.00
_cell.angle_gamma   90.00
#
_symmetry.space_group_name_H-M   'P 1'
#
loop_
_entity.id
_entity.type
_entity.pdbx_description
1 polymer ?
#
loop_
_entity_poly.entity_id
_entity_poly.type
_entity_poly.pdbx_seq_one_letter_code
_entity_poly.pdbx_strand_id
1 'polypeptide(L)'
;MAVSCLADNSSAHPWVVQKFGGTSVGKFPDRIASDIVCDHLARYKVVVVCSARSTGKKAEGTTSRLLLIFQKLEEINAAVGQKDIQCERLEEARELINAICRDHIAAVESYIRDTDLRASLCVEIEEESRELIEYVEAAKRFKLEADSRSKDRIVSVGEKLSCRFMTTMLKDRGVDAEYVDICDAFRFPPTSRIDSSFYKEVTQTLRKRLEACGARVPVVTGFFGNVPGSLIDGEIGRGYTDLCSALCAVATKAQELQVWKEVDGIFTADPTKVPTARLLPSITPSEAAELTFYGSEVIHHLTMDQVMHADPPIPIRIKNVKNPRGYGTIVIPDKVHSAGQPLVHHRKPIETTKRKTPKRPTAVTIKDKISVINVHSNKRSISHGFFARVFSILHAHKISVDLISTSEVHVSLAIHYPSSDGKVLKQATEELGECGDVSILHKMAILSLVGADMKNMIGIAGKMFSTLGEHNVNLEMISQGASEINISCVVEARDATRAMNVLHTHLFTFLE
;
A
#
# COMPACT_ATOMS: atom_id res chain seq x y z
N MET A 1 23.92 38.53 -11.57
CA MET A 1 22.84 37.63 -12.02
C MET A 1 23.47 36.47 -12.76
N ALA A 2 23.83 35.40 -12.05
CA ALA A 2 24.20 34.15 -12.70
C ALA A 2 22.88 33.36 -12.86
N VAL A 3 22.41 33.22 -14.08
CA VAL A 3 21.35 32.25 -14.40
C VAL A 3 22.00 30.89 -14.15
N SER A 4 21.78 30.30 -12.98
CA SER A 4 22.21 28.93 -12.72
C SER A 4 21.41 28.05 -13.67
N CYS A 5 22.07 27.44 -14.66
CA CYS A 5 21.45 26.43 -15.52
C CYS A 5 20.81 25.37 -14.61
N LEU A 6 19.49 25.29 -14.63
CA LEU A 6 18.76 24.27 -13.88
C LEU A 6 19.22 22.90 -14.39
N ALA A 7 19.40 21.94 -13.48
CA ALA A 7 19.61 20.56 -13.85
C ALA A 7 18.36 20.07 -14.59
N ASP A 8 18.54 19.59 -15.81
CA ASP A 8 17.46 19.18 -16.69
C ASP A 8 17.40 17.64 -16.83
N ASN A 9 16.28 17.20 -17.35
CA ASN A 9 15.94 15.81 -17.65
C ASN A 9 16.24 15.49 -19.13
N SER A 10 17.21 16.16 -19.76
CA SER A 10 17.38 16.18 -21.23
C SER A 10 18.21 15.02 -21.82
N SER A 11 18.63 14.04 -21.01
CA SER A 11 19.61 13.02 -21.42
C SER A 11 19.02 11.80 -22.15
N ALA A 12 19.87 11.05 -22.87
CA ALA A 12 19.55 9.72 -23.43
C ALA A 12 19.62 8.60 -22.37
N HIS A 13 19.55 8.97 -21.08
CA HIS A 13 19.62 8.03 -19.97
C HIS A 13 18.33 7.19 -19.86
N PRO A 14 18.42 5.99 -19.26
CA PRO A 14 17.25 5.18 -18.99
C PRO A 14 16.30 5.89 -18.00
N TRP A 15 15.00 5.65 -18.17
CA TRP A 15 13.97 6.18 -17.27
C TRP A 15 13.99 5.45 -15.92
N VAL A 16 13.80 6.20 -14.84
CA VAL A 16 13.52 5.71 -13.50
C VAL A 16 12.31 6.47 -12.96
N VAL A 17 11.35 5.73 -12.41
CA VAL A 17 10.20 6.33 -11.73
C VAL A 17 10.43 6.29 -10.23
N GLN A 18 10.29 7.41 -9.56
CA GLN A 18 10.49 7.56 -8.11
C GLN A 18 9.19 7.91 -7.43
N LYS A 19 8.67 6.99 -6.62
CA LYS A 19 7.48 7.20 -5.82
C LYS A 19 7.83 7.59 -4.40
N PHE A 20 7.26 8.70 -3.91
CA PHE A 20 7.42 9.17 -2.54
C PHE A 20 6.10 9.07 -1.77
N GLY A 21 6.14 8.42 -0.60
CA GLY A 21 4.99 8.34 0.30
C GLY A 21 4.70 9.66 1.02
N GLY A 22 3.49 9.80 1.55
CA GLY A 22 3.04 11.05 2.16
C GLY A 22 3.87 11.53 3.35
N THR A 23 4.36 10.61 4.18
CA THR A 23 5.24 10.95 5.31
C THR A 23 6.65 11.32 4.86
N SER A 24 7.13 10.71 3.77
CA SER A 24 8.41 11.07 3.13
C SER A 24 8.37 12.51 2.63
N VAL A 25 7.30 12.88 1.89
CA VAL A 25 7.11 14.25 1.38
C VAL A 25 6.93 15.27 2.51
N GLY A 26 6.30 14.87 3.62
CA GLY A 26 6.09 15.77 4.76
C GLY A 26 7.33 16.04 5.62
N LYS A 27 8.17 15.03 5.83
CA LYS A 27 9.32 15.12 6.77
C LYS A 27 10.66 15.38 6.10
N PHE A 28 10.83 14.97 4.84
CA PHE A 28 12.12 15.01 4.15
C PHE A 28 12.06 15.60 2.73
N PRO A 29 11.27 16.66 2.46
CA PRO A 29 11.17 17.22 1.10
C PRO A 29 12.50 17.79 0.60
N ASP A 30 13.34 18.30 1.49
CA ASP A 30 14.68 18.82 1.20
C ASP A 30 15.63 17.73 0.70
N ARG A 31 15.63 16.57 1.37
CA ARG A 31 16.44 15.42 0.94
C ARG A 31 15.92 14.82 -0.35
N ILE A 32 14.60 14.80 -0.54
CA ILE A 32 14.01 14.33 -1.80
C ILE A 32 14.51 15.19 -2.97
N ALA A 33 14.41 16.50 -2.86
CA ALA A 33 14.83 17.39 -3.94
C ALA A 33 16.35 17.37 -4.18
N SER A 34 17.16 17.50 -3.13
CA SER A 34 18.61 17.67 -3.26
C SER A 34 19.41 16.37 -3.28
N ASP A 35 19.13 15.42 -2.39
CA ASP A 35 19.98 14.23 -2.22
C ASP A 35 19.51 13.04 -3.09
N ILE A 36 18.25 13.07 -3.53
CA ILE A 36 17.64 11.99 -4.30
C ILE A 36 17.45 12.42 -5.75
N VAL A 37 16.50 13.30 -6.04
CA VAL A 37 16.13 13.63 -7.43
C VAL A 37 17.33 14.24 -8.16
N CYS A 38 17.96 15.28 -7.59
CA CYS A 38 19.10 15.94 -8.21
C CYS A 38 20.29 14.99 -8.47
N ASP A 39 20.62 14.08 -7.55
CA ASP A 39 21.70 13.10 -7.74
C ASP A 39 21.38 12.06 -8.83
N HIS A 40 20.09 11.70 -8.99
CA HIS A 40 19.68 10.71 -9.99
C HIS A 40 19.66 11.28 -11.42
N LEU A 41 19.47 12.59 -11.59
CA LEU A 41 19.48 13.23 -12.93
C LEU A 41 20.81 13.06 -13.67
N ALA A 42 21.92 12.89 -12.93
CA ALA A 42 23.22 12.61 -13.53
C ALA A 42 23.33 11.23 -14.20
N ARG A 43 22.38 10.31 -13.93
CA ARG A 43 22.42 8.90 -14.37
C ARG A 43 21.15 8.42 -15.06
N TYR A 44 20.03 9.10 -14.83
CA TYR A 44 18.70 8.64 -15.21
C TYR A 44 17.83 9.80 -15.69
N LYS A 45 16.85 9.49 -16.53
CA LYS A 45 15.68 10.36 -16.68
C LYS A 45 14.68 10.05 -15.57
N VAL A 46 14.24 11.07 -14.83
CA VAL A 46 13.46 10.85 -13.61
C VAL A 46 12.00 11.26 -13.84
N VAL A 47 11.07 10.44 -13.37
CA VAL A 47 9.66 10.80 -13.13
C VAL A 47 9.40 10.73 -11.64
N VAL A 48 8.83 11.78 -11.07
CA VAL A 48 8.49 11.84 -9.64
C VAL A 48 6.98 11.62 -9.49
N VAL A 49 6.58 10.70 -8.59
CA VAL A 49 5.18 10.46 -8.24
C VAL A 49 5.01 10.66 -6.74
N CYS A 50 4.09 11.54 -6.34
CA CYS A 50 3.89 11.87 -4.93
C CYS A 50 2.50 11.47 -4.44
N SER A 51 2.43 10.94 -3.22
CA SER A 51 1.19 10.87 -2.44
C SER A 51 0.91 12.20 -1.73
N ALA A 52 -0.32 12.39 -1.24
CA ALA A 52 -0.66 13.52 -0.38
C ALA A 52 0.25 13.64 0.87
N ARG A 53 0.59 14.87 1.26
CA ARG A 53 1.54 15.14 2.36
C ARG A 53 0.99 14.73 3.72
N SER A 54 1.87 14.22 4.59
CA SER A 54 1.59 13.95 6.01
C SER A 54 2.76 14.41 6.87
N THR A 55 2.53 15.34 7.81
CA THR A 55 3.56 15.97 8.64
C THR A 55 4.10 15.04 9.74
N GLY A 56 3.32 14.06 10.20
CA GLY A 56 3.70 13.15 11.27
C GLY A 56 3.34 11.71 10.96
N LYS A 57 2.16 11.29 11.43
CA LYS A 57 1.62 9.95 11.23
C LYS A 57 0.65 9.94 10.06
N LYS A 58 0.63 8.83 9.31
CA LYS A 58 -0.32 8.58 8.20
C LYS A 58 -1.79 8.82 8.63
N ALA A 59 -2.14 8.51 9.87
CA ALA A 59 -3.48 8.72 10.43
C ALA A 59 -3.90 10.20 10.50
N GLU A 60 -2.95 11.11 10.69
CA GLU A 60 -3.18 12.57 10.77
C GLU A 60 -2.84 13.29 9.46
N GLY A 61 -2.55 12.52 8.40
CA GLY A 61 -2.19 13.06 7.08
C GLY A 61 -3.35 13.74 6.36
N THR A 62 -3.00 14.47 5.29
CA THR A 62 -3.96 15.24 4.49
C THR A 62 -5.10 14.38 3.96
N THR A 63 -4.81 13.21 3.39
CA THR A 63 -5.84 12.25 2.92
C THR A 63 -6.83 11.87 4.02
N SER A 64 -6.36 11.65 5.25
CA SER A 64 -7.24 11.28 6.37
C SER A 64 -8.16 12.44 6.75
N ARG A 65 -7.66 13.68 6.75
CA ARG A 65 -8.48 14.89 6.97
C ARG A 65 -9.49 15.10 5.84
N LEU A 66 -9.11 14.85 4.59
CA LEU A 66 -9.99 14.89 3.43
C LEU A 66 -11.11 13.83 3.49
N LEU A 67 -10.80 12.63 3.98
CA LEU A 67 -11.82 11.59 4.22
C LEU A 67 -12.79 11.99 5.35
N LEU A 68 -12.32 12.67 6.39
CA LEU A 68 -13.20 13.24 7.42
C LEU A 68 -14.11 14.32 6.83
N ILE A 69 -13.60 15.18 5.94
CA ILE A 69 -14.43 16.16 5.22
C ILE A 69 -15.53 15.47 4.41
N PHE A 70 -15.21 14.36 3.73
CA PHE A 70 -16.22 13.57 3.02
C PHE A 70 -17.27 12.97 3.97
N GLN A 71 -16.85 12.42 5.12
CA GLN A 71 -17.78 11.91 6.13
C GLN A 71 -18.73 13.02 6.63
N LYS A 72 -18.22 14.25 6.80
CA LYS A 72 -19.05 15.40 7.16
C LYS A 72 -20.04 15.77 6.06
N LEU A 73 -19.66 15.61 4.80
CA LEU A 73 -20.58 15.78 3.67
C LEU A 73 -21.70 14.72 3.67
N GLU A 74 -21.38 13.47 4.00
CA GLU A 74 -22.40 12.42 4.18
C GLU A 74 -23.36 12.77 5.34
N GLU A 75 -22.84 13.25 6.47
CA GLU A 75 -23.64 13.72 7.61
C GLU A 75 -24.56 14.90 7.22
N ILE A 76 -24.09 15.85 6.42
CA ILE A 76 -24.89 16.97 5.89
C ILE A 76 -26.04 16.45 5.03
N ASN A 77 -25.76 15.48 4.16
CA ASN A 77 -26.75 14.89 3.26
C ASN A 77 -27.76 14.02 4.02
N ALA A 78 -27.37 13.37 5.12
CA ALA A 78 -28.27 12.61 5.98
C ALA A 78 -29.20 13.52 6.81
N ALA A 79 -28.74 14.71 7.23
CA ALA A 79 -29.47 15.66 8.06
C ALA A 79 -30.50 16.51 7.26
N VAL A 80 -31.26 15.89 6.35
CA VAL A 80 -32.24 16.59 5.50
C VAL A 80 -33.31 17.28 6.36
N GLY A 81 -33.35 18.63 6.30
CA GLY A 81 -34.35 19.44 7.01
C GLY A 81 -33.88 20.04 8.34
N GLN A 82 -32.70 19.67 8.83
CA GLN A 82 -32.11 20.22 10.06
C GLN A 82 -31.00 21.24 9.71
N LYS A 83 -31.41 22.47 9.38
CA LYS A 83 -30.48 23.52 8.90
C LYS A 83 -29.34 23.82 9.86
N ASP A 84 -29.59 23.79 11.17
CA ASP A 84 -28.58 24.09 12.18
C ASP A 84 -27.44 23.07 12.17
N ILE A 85 -27.78 21.77 12.14
CA ILE A 85 -26.81 20.66 12.06
C ILE A 85 -26.04 20.70 10.74
N GLN A 86 -26.71 21.00 9.63
CA GLN A 86 -26.05 21.17 8.33
C GLN A 86 -25.12 22.39 8.27
N CYS A 87 -25.36 23.43 9.06
CA CYS A 87 -24.47 24.58 9.18
C CYS A 87 -23.26 24.25 10.07
N GLU A 88 -23.49 23.61 11.22
CA GLU A 88 -22.41 23.16 12.12
C GLU A 88 -21.41 22.24 11.39
N ARG A 89 -21.91 21.21 10.68
CA ARG A 89 -21.05 20.27 9.94
C ARG A 89 -20.31 20.91 8.75
N LEU A 90 -20.90 21.95 8.16
CA LEU A 90 -20.23 22.72 7.11
C LEU A 90 -19.09 23.55 7.68
N GLU A 91 -19.29 24.18 8.84
CA GLU A 91 -18.22 24.93 9.52
C GLU A 91 -17.09 23.99 9.96
N GLU A 92 -17.40 22.81 10.49
CA GLU A 92 -16.37 21.79 10.78
C GLU A 92 -15.56 21.39 9.53
N ALA A 93 -16.24 21.20 8.39
CA ALA A 93 -15.56 20.91 7.12
C ALA A 93 -14.66 22.07 6.67
N ARG A 94 -15.13 23.32 6.80
CA ARG A 94 -14.33 24.54 6.52
C ARG A 94 -13.12 24.64 7.43
N GLU A 95 -13.26 24.37 8.72
CA GLU A 95 -12.14 24.36 9.67
C GLU A 95 -11.09 23.31 9.30
N LEU A 96 -11.50 22.11 8.89
CA LEU A 96 -10.60 21.06 8.41
C LEU A 96 -9.85 21.48 7.14
N ILE A 97 -10.53 22.10 6.17
CA ILE A 97 -9.90 22.60 4.94
C ILE A 97 -8.89 23.71 5.27
N ASN A 98 -9.27 24.66 6.12
CA ASN A 98 -8.37 25.72 6.57
C ASN A 98 -7.17 25.18 7.34
N ALA A 99 -7.35 24.11 8.14
CA ALA A 99 -6.24 23.44 8.79
C ALA A 99 -5.28 22.77 7.79
N ILE A 100 -5.81 22.17 6.72
CA ILE A 100 -4.98 21.63 5.62
C ILE A 100 -4.21 22.77 4.94
N CYS A 101 -4.87 23.88 4.61
CA CYS A 101 -4.25 25.05 3.98
C CYS A 101 -3.10 25.61 4.83
N ARG A 102 -3.34 25.88 6.12
CA ARG A 102 -2.32 26.37 7.06
C ARG A 102 -1.12 25.43 7.18
N ASP A 103 -1.36 24.11 7.24
CA ASP A 103 -0.30 23.12 7.29
C ASP A 103 0.57 23.13 6.01
N HIS A 104 -0.05 23.38 4.85
CA HIS A 104 0.67 23.51 3.58
C HIS A 104 1.47 24.81 3.48
N ILE A 105 0.90 25.93 3.89
CA ILE A 105 1.61 27.22 3.92
C ILE A 105 2.80 27.16 4.90
N ALA A 106 2.61 26.59 6.09
CA ALA A 106 3.70 26.44 7.06
C ALA A 106 4.87 25.60 6.52
N ALA A 107 4.57 24.54 5.74
CA ALA A 107 5.59 23.74 5.08
C ALA A 107 6.33 24.55 3.99
N VAL A 108 5.60 25.33 3.20
CA VAL A 108 6.15 26.23 2.18
C VAL A 108 7.11 27.25 2.80
N GLU A 109 6.69 27.91 3.88
CA GLU A 109 7.51 28.86 4.63
C GLU A 109 8.76 28.25 5.24
N SER A 110 8.69 26.98 5.65
CA SER A 110 9.80 26.28 6.31
C SER A 110 10.87 25.77 5.34
N TYR A 111 10.48 25.34 4.13
CA TYR A 111 11.37 24.59 3.22
C TYR A 111 11.82 25.36 1.98
N ILE A 112 10.99 26.27 1.44
CA ILE A 112 11.29 27.01 0.19
C ILE A 112 12.05 28.29 0.53
N ARG A 113 13.20 28.50 -0.13
CA ARG A 113 14.11 29.62 0.15
C ARG A 113 13.82 30.82 -0.75
N ASP A 114 13.49 30.57 -2.00
CA ASP A 114 13.14 31.59 -2.99
C ASP A 114 11.81 32.28 -2.63
N THR A 115 11.84 33.60 -2.49
CA THR A 115 10.68 34.39 -2.06
C THR A 115 9.57 34.47 -3.10
N ASP A 116 9.92 34.45 -4.39
CA ASP A 116 8.97 34.61 -5.48
C ASP A 116 8.23 33.28 -5.70
N LEU A 117 8.97 32.16 -5.70
CA LEU A 117 8.39 30.82 -5.73
C LEU A 117 7.50 30.55 -4.52
N ARG A 118 7.94 31.00 -3.33
CA ARG A 118 7.15 30.87 -2.09
C ARG A 118 5.83 31.63 -2.18
N ALA A 119 5.86 32.89 -2.64
CA ALA A 119 4.66 33.70 -2.78
C ALA A 119 3.68 33.11 -3.80
N SER A 120 4.18 32.67 -4.97
CA SER A 120 3.37 32.02 -6.01
C SER A 120 2.67 30.77 -5.47
N LEU A 121 3.41 29.90 -4.77
CA LEU A 121 2.85 28.65 -4.28
C LEU A 121 1.83 28.86 -3.14
N CYS A 122 2.02 29.85 -2.27
CA CYS A 122 1.01 30.18 -1.25
C CYS A 122 -0.32 30.57 -1.89
N VAL A 123 -0.31 31.39 -2.94
CA VAL A 123 -1.53 31.77 -3.68
C VAL A 123 -2.20 30.53 -4.29
N GLU A 124 -1.43 29.65 -4.93
CA GLU A 124 -1.96 28.41 -5.51
C GLU A 124 -2.59 27.48 -4.47
N ILE A 125 -2.00 27.37 -3.27
CA ILE A 125 -2.55 26.55 -2.16
C ILE A 125 -3.87 27.15 -1.65
N GLU A 126 -3.92 28.47 -1.51
CA GLU A 126 -5.13 29.18 -1.08
C GLU A 126 -6.26 29.05 -2.11
N GLU A 127 -5.95 29.13 -3.39
CA GLU A 127 -6.91 28.94 -4.49
C GLU A 127 -7.49 27.52 -4.51
N GLU A 128 -6.66 26.48 -4.43
CA GLU A 128 -7.14 25.08 -4.36
C GLU A 128 -7.97 24.83 -3.10
N SER A 129 -7.59 25.41 -1.97
CA SER A 129 -8.36 25.30 -0.72
C SER A 129 -9.71 26.01 -0.84
N ARG A 130 -9.76 27.14 -1.54
CA ARG A 130 -11.00 27.88 -1.82
C ARG A 130 -11.92 27.10 -2.76
N GLU A 131 -11.38 26.50 -3.83
CA GLU A 131 -12.16 25.64 -4.74
C GLU A 131 -12.78 24.47 -3.97
N LEU A 132 -12.04 23.87 -3.03
CA LEU A 132 -12.57 22.79 -2.18
C LEU A 132 -13.70 23.27 -1.24
N ILE A 133 -13.59 24.47 -0.67
CA ILE A 133 -14.65 25.07 0.16
C ILE A 133 -15.90 25.31 -0.70
N GLU A 134 -15.74 25.94 -1.86
CA GLU A 134 -16.82 26.20 -2.81
C GLU A 134 -17.50 24.91 -3.26
N TYR A 135 -16.73 23.83 -3.47
CA TYR A 135 -17.27 22.52 -3.81
C TYR A 135 -18.14 21.93 -2.70
N VAL A 136 -17.69 21.97 -1.44
CA VAL A 136 -18.47 21.46 -0.28
C VAL A 136 -19.73 22.30 -0.07
N GLU A 137 -19.65 23.62 -0.25
CA GLU A 137 -20.80 24.52 -0.19
C GLU A 137 -21.81 24.28 -1.31
N ALA A 138 -21.33 24.08 -2.53
CA ALA A 138 -22.15 23.72 -3.68
C ALA A 138 -22.84 22.37 -3.44
N ALA A 139 -22.13 21.39 -2.90
CA ALA A 139 -22.70 20.08 -2.58
C ALA A 139 -23.87 20.19 -1.59
N LYS A 140 -23.72 21.02 -0.53
CA LYS A 140 -24.82 21.34 0.38
C LYS A 140 -25.97 22.08 -0.32
N ARG A 141 -25.67 23.11 -1.12
CA ARG A 141 -26.67 23.99 -1.74
C ARG A 141 -27.52 23.25 -2.77
N PHE A 142 -26.90 22.42 -3.59
CA PHE A 142 -27.55 21.68 -4.67
C PHE A 142 -27.97 20.27 -4.27
N LYS A 143 -27.74 19.86 -3.01
CA LYS A 143 -28.01 18.51 -2.50
C LYS A 143 -27.38 17.45 -3.40
N LEU A 144 -26.12 17.66 -3.76
CA LEU A 144 -25.38 16.68 -4.55
C LEU A 144 -25.23 15.40 -3.72
N GLU A 145 -25.51 14.27 -4.33
CA GLU A 145 -25.32 12.96 -3.68
C GLU A 145 -23.85 12.81 -3.30
N ALA A 146 -23.60 12.43 -2.04
CA ALA A 146 -22.26 12.09 -1.56
C ALA A 146 -21.90 10.70 -2.09
N ASP A 147 -21.51 10.65 -3.36
CA ASP A 147 -21.13 9.43 -4.05
C ASP A 147 -19.61 9.20 -3.98
N SER A 148 -19.19 8.01 -4.43
CA SER A 148 -17.78 7.63 -4.48
C SER A 148 -16.95 8.56 -5.37
N ARG A 149 -17.57 9.20 -6.37
CA ARG A 149 -16.96 10.22 -7.22
C ARG A 149 -16.65 11.51 -6.46
N SER A 150 -17.55 11.96 -5.61
CA SER A 150 -17.36 13.14 -4.77
C SER A 150 -16.23 12.91 -3.76
N LYS A 151 -16.16 11.71 -3.18
CA LYS A 151 -15.06 11.28 -2.32
C LYS A 151 -13.71 11.32 -3.04
N ASP A 152 -13.65 10.75 -4.24
CA ASP A 152 -12.47 10.71 -5.09
C ASP A 152 -11.98 12.13 -5.45
N ARG A 153 -12.90 13.05 -5.79
CA ARG A 153 -12.56 14.46 -6.06
C ARG A 153 -11.98 15.16 -4.82
N ILE A 154 -12.60 15.02 -3.65
CA ILE A 154 -12.12 15.64 -2.40
C ILE A 154 -10.73 15.12 -2.06
N VAL A 155 -10.51 13.81 -2.16
CA VAL A 155 -9.21 13.21 -1.81
C VAL A 155 -8.10 13.66 -2.78
N SER A 156 -8.40 13.82 -4.07
CA SER A 156 -7.42 14.23 -5.09
C SER A 156 -6.69 15.54 -4.78
N VAL A 157 -7.33 16.46 -4.05
CA VAL A 157 -6.74 17.74 -3.65
C VAL A 157 -5.47 17.53 -2.83
N GLY A 158 -5.41 16.46 -2.03
CA GLY A 158 -4.22 16.12 -1.24
C GLY A 158 -2.98 15.87 -2.10
N GLU A 159 -3.10 15.09 -3.18
CA GLU A 159 -2.02 14.87 -4.13
C GLU A 159 -1.67 16.12 -4.93
N LYS A 160 -2.67 16.93 -5.33
CA LYS A 160 -2.44 18.18 -6.07
C LYS A 160 -1.57 19.15 -5.28
N LEU A 161 -1.94 19.41 -4.02
CA LEU A 161 -1.19 20.30 -3.13
C LEU A 161 0.24 19.76 -2.89
N SER A 162 0.39 18.45 -2.70
CA SER A 162 1.68 17.79 -2.49
C SER A 162 2.60 17.88 -3.71
N CYS A 163 2.06 17.69 -4.91
CA CYS A 163 2.83 17.73 -6.16
C CYS A 163 3.23 19.16 -6.54
N ARG A 164 2.35 20.16 -6.35
CA ARG A 164 2.71 21.59 -6.53
C ARG A 164 3.84 22.00 -5.58
N PHE A 165 3.75 21.58 -4.32
CA PHE A 165 4.80 21.78 -3.32
C PHE A 165 6.13 21.15 -3.76
N MET A 166 6.13 19.87 -4.15
CA MET A 166 7.36 19.18 -4.59
C MET A 166 7.95 19.78 -5.87
N THR A 167 7.11 20.19 -6.83
CA THR A 167 7.56 20.85 -8.07
C THR A 167 8.30 22.15 -7.76
N THR A 168 7.73 22.97 -6.88
CA THR A 168 8.35 24.22 -6.44
C THR A 168 9.63 23.98 -5.65
N MET A 169 9.64 22.95 -4.80
CA MET A 169 10.82 22.52 -4.06
C MET A 169 11.97 22.10 -4.98
N LEU A 170 11.68 21.38 -6.07
CA LEU A 170 12.69 21.01 -7.07
C LEU A 170 13.26 22.25 -7.76
N LYS A 171 12.41 23.19 -8.16
CA LYS A 171 12.83 24.46 -8.77
C LYS A 171 13.71 25.30 -7.83
N ASP A 172 13.36 25.41 -6.56
CA ASP A 172 14.15 26.08 -5.51
C ASP A 172 15.56 25.47 -5.37
N ARG A 173 15.69 24.16 -5.61
CA ARG A 173 16.96 23.42 -5.56
C ARG A 173 17.68 23.34 -6.90
N GLY A 174 17.23 24.11 -7.89
CA GLY A 174 17.90 24.21 -9.18
C GLY A 174 17.58 23.05 -10.14
N VAL A 175 16.47 22.34 -9.95
CA VAL A 175 16.00 21.29 -10.87
C VAL A 175 14.80 21.80 -11.66
N ASP A 176 14.86 21.72 -13.00
CA ASP A 176 13.73 22.12 -13.83
C ASP A 176 12.62 21.05 -13.78
N ALA A 177 11.49 21.40 -13.15
CA ALA A 177 10.40 20.48 -12.87
C ALA A 177 9.05 21.02 -13.36
N GLU A 178 8.16 20.12 -13.75
CA GLU A 178 6.82 20.43 -14.22
C GLU A 178 5.77 19.66 -13.44
N TYR A 179 4.76 20.38 -12.96
CA TYR A 179 3.61 19.79 -12.31
C TYR A 179 2.69 19.15 -13.36
N VAL A 180 2.38 17.86 -13.18
CA VAL A 180 1.53 17.09 -14.09
C VAL A 180 0.30 16.59 -13.33
N ASP A 181 -0.83 17.29 -13.51
CA ASP A 181 -2.13 16.83 -13.02
C ASP A 181 -2.72 15.77 -13.96
N ILE A 182 -3.01 14.59 -13.41
CA ILE A 182 -3.68 13.50 -14.12
C ILE A 182 -5.05 13.15 -13.53
N CYS A 183 -5.56 13.93 -12.57
CA CYS A 183 -6.87 13.70 -11.95
C CYS A 183 -8.02 13.78 -12.97
N ASP A 184 -7.97 14.75 -13.88
CA ASP A 184 -9.03 14.97 -14.88
C ASP A 184 -8.63 14.45 -16.28
N ALA A 185 -7.51 13.73 -16.38
CA ALA A 185 -6.99 13.24 -17.65
C ALA A 185 -7.78 12.04 -18.21
N PHE A 186 -8.54 11.35 -17.37
CA PHE A 186 -9.26 10.13 -17.74
C PHE A 186 -10.76 10.28 -17.55
N ARG A 187 -11.54 9.80 -18.53
CA ARG A 187 -13.00 9.76 -18.47
C ARG A 187 -13.47 8.37 -18.85
N PHE A 188 -13.60 7.51 -17.85
CA PHE A 188 -14.13 6.18 -18.03
C PHE A 188 -15.66 6.18 -17.90
N PRO A 189 -16.40 5.46 -18.77
CA PRO A 189 -17.83 5.25 -18.57
C PRO A 189 -18.08 4.52 -17.24
N PRO A 190 -19.18 4.80 -16.52
CA PRO A 190 -19.48 4.16 -15.23
C PRO A 190 -19.59 2.62 -15.29
N THR A 191 -19.88 2.07 -16.47
CA THR A 191 -20.05 0.63 -16.73
C THR A 191 -18.76 -0.10 -17.08
N SER A 192 -17.65 0.61 -17.25
CA SER A 192 -16.38 -0.02 -17.59
C SER A 192 -15.84 -0.83 -16.41
N ARG A 193 -15.03 -1.86 -16.70
CA ARG A 193 -14.35 -2.68 -15.69
C ARG A 193 -12.86 -2.39 -15.71
N ILE A 194 -12.19 -2.62 -14.59
CA ILE A 194 -10.73 -2.55 -14.53
C ILE A 194 -10.20 -3.80 -15.24
N ASP A 195 -9.80 -3.64 -16.50
CA ASP A 195 -9.29 -4.72 -17.32
C ASP A 195 -7.98 -4.33 -18.04
N SER A 196 -7.46 -5.24 -18.86
CA SER A 196 -6.24 -4.97 -19.63
C SER A 196 -6.37 -3.79 -20.62
N SER A 197 -7.58 -3.45 -21.06
CA SER A 197 -7.82 -2.33 -21.97
C SER A 197 -7.73 -0.99 -21.22
N PHE A 198 -8.30 -0.93 -20.01
CA PHE A 198 -8.18 0.19 -19.09
C PHE A 198 -6.70 0.54 -18.84
N TYR A 199 -5.88 -0.44 -18.45
CA TYR A 199 -4.46 -0.18 -18.17
C TYR A 199 -3.69 0.30 -19.40
N LYS A 200 -4.03 -0.20 -20.60
CA LYS A 200 -3.41 0.26 -21.86
C LYS A 200 -3.77 1.72 -22.16
N GLU A 201 -5.03 2.10 -22.01
CA GLU A 201 -5.49 3.48 -22.23
C GLU A 201 -4.83 4.44 -21.25
N VAL A 202 -4.77 4.07 -19.97
CA VAL A 202 -4.11 4.86 -18.92
C VAL A 202 -2.63 5.06 -19.26
N THR A 203 -1.93 3.97 -19.57
CA THR A 203 -0.50 3.98 -19.92
C THR A 203 -0.20 4.85 -21.15
N GLN A 204 -1.06 4.79 -22.19
CA GLN A 204 -0.88 5.61 -23.40
C GLN A 204 -1.05 7.10 -23.13
N THR A 205 -2.03 7.47 -22.31
CA THR A 205 -2.28 8.87 -21.95
C THR A 205 -1.16 9.41 -21.04
N LEU A 206 -0.71 8.61 -20.07
CA LEU A 206 0.44 8.94 -19.24
C LEU A 206 1.69 9.16 -20.10
N ARG A 207 1.97 8.28 -21.06
CA ARG A 207 3.10 8.45 -21.99
C ARG A 207 3.06 9.81 -22.69
N LYS A 208 1.93 10.17 -23.30
CA LYS A 208 1.78 11.47 -23.99
C LYS A 208 2.03 12.66 -23.06
N ARG A 209 1.51 12.61 -21.83
CA ARG A 209 1.69 13.68 -20.84
C ARG A 209 3.14 13.79 -20.37
N LEU A 210 3.81 12.66 -20.14
CA LEU A 210 5.21 12.61 -19.72
C LEU A 210 6.15 13.07 -20.85
N GLU A 211 5.89 12.67 -22.10
CA GLU A 211 6.66 13.12 -23.27
C GLU A 211 6.51 14.63 -23.51
N ALA A 212 5.32 15.20 -23.25
CA ALA A 212 5.08 16.64 -23.38
C ALA A 212 5.90 17.48 -22.39
N CYS A 213 6.44 16.88 -21.32
CA CYS A 213 7.29 17.59 -20.36
C CYS A 213 8.69 17.89 -20.93
N GLY A 214 9.10 17.19 -21.99
CA GLY A 214 10.38 17.41 -22.67
C GLY A 214 11.58 17.16 -21.78
N ALA A 215 12.35 18.23 -21.51
CA ALA A 215 13.53 18.22 -20.65
C ALA A 215 13.21 18.51 -19.17
N ARG A 216 11.95 18.68 -18.79
CA ARG A 216 11.56 18.94 -17.40
C ARG A 216 11.36 17.63 -16.65
N VAL A 217 11.57 17.63 -15.34
CA VAL A 217 11.24 16.52 -14.46
C VAL A 217 9.73 16.53 -14.18
N PRO A 218 8.95 15.57 -14.68
CA PRO A 218 7.52 15.51 -14.40
C PRO A 218 7.27 15.09 -12.94
N VAL A 219 6.50 15.89 -12.24
CA VAL A 219 5.96 15.60 -10.90
C VAL A 219 4.48 15.29 -11.03
N VAL A 220 4.15 13.99 -10.99
CA VAL A 220 2.84 13.45 -11.32
C VAL A 220 2.02 13.22 -10.06
N THR A 221 0.74 13.60 -10.10
CA THR A 221 -0.21 13.27 -9.03
C THR A 221 -0.41 11.76 -8.94
N GLY A 222 -0.23 11.19 -7.73
CA GLY A 222 -0.46 9.76 -7.51
C GLY A 222 -1.91 9.30 -7.74
N PHE A 223 -2.84 10.22 -7.62
CA PHE A 223 -4.26 10.03 -7.92
C PHE A 223 -4.50 10.30 -9.41
N PHE A 224 -5.14 9.35 -10.11
CA PHE A 224 -5.33 9.41 -11.57
C PHE A 224 -6.80 9.34 -12.01
N GLY A 225 -7.68 9.98 -11.26
CA GLY A 225 -9.03 10.31 -11.72
C GLY A 225 -10.08 9.25 -11.45
N ASN A 226 -11.27 9.47 -12.01
CA ASN A 226 -12.44 8.63 -11.75
C ASN A 226 -12.29 7.28 -12.46
N VAL A 227 -11.90 6.26 -11.70
CA VAL A 227 -11.89 4.87 -12.17
C VAL A 227 -13.24 4.20 -11.91
N PRO A 228 -13.60 3.16 -12.68
CA PRO A 228 -14.83 2.42 -12.41
C PRO A 228 -14.78 1.76 -11.03
N GLY A 229 -15.82 2.00 -10.22
CA GLY A 229 -15.90 1.50 -8.84
C GLY A 229 -15.22 2.38 -7.78
N SER A 230 -14.69 3.56 -8.13
CA SER A 230 -13.85 4.44 -7.30
C SER A 230 -12.44 3.89 -7.00
N LEU A 231 -11.48 4.81 -6.89
CA LEU A 231 -10.10 4.46 -6.55
C LEU A 231 -9.98 3.96 -5.11
N ILE A 232 -10.76 4.51 -4.19
CA ILE A 232 -10.62 4.25 -2.75
C ILE A 232 -11.50 3.08 -2.31
N ASP A 233 -12.74 3.02 -2.81
CA ASP A 233 -13.73 2.02 -2.41
C ASP A 233 -13.83 0.84 -3.39
N GLY A 234 -13.19 0.95 -4.55
CA GLY A 234 -13.12 -0.10 -5.56
C GLY A 234 -11.96 -1.07 -5.36
N GLU A 235 -11.66 -1.82 -6.41
CA GLU A 235 -10.69 -2.93 -6.39
C GLU A 235 -9.23 -2.47 -6.14
N ILE A 236 -8.92 -1.18 -6.34
CA ILE A 236 -7.56 -0.63 -6.18
C ILE A 236 -7.25 -0.27 -4.73
N GLY A 237 -8.22 0.29 -4.00
CA GLY A 237 -8.04 0.71 -2.61
C GLY A 237 -6.90 1.72 -2.36
N ARG A 238 -6.38 1.75 -1.13
CA ARG A 238 -5.40 2.75 -0.63
C ARG A 238 -3.98 2.64 -1.22
N GLY A 239 -3.76 1.80 -2.23
CA GLY A 239 -2.48 1.63 -2.94
C GLY A 239 -2.40 2.32 -4.30
N TYR A 240 -3.38 3.18 -4.65
CA TYR A 240 -3.46 3.81 -5.97
C TYR A 240 -2.21 4.59 -6.39
N THR A 241 -1.49 5.25 -5.47
CA THR A 241 -0.24 5.95 -5.85
C THR A 241 0.85 4.98 -6.29
N ASP A 242 0.95 3.82 -5.65
CA ASP A 242 1.92 2.80 -6.05
C ASP A 242 1.55 2.29 -7.44
N LEU A 243 0.27 2.02 -7.69
CA LEU A 243 -0.23 1.62 -9.02
C LEU A 243 0.04 2.69 -10.09
N CYS A 244 -0.23 3.97 -9.80
CA CYS A 244 0.08 5.07 -10.70
C CYS A 244 1.57 5.11 -11.07
N SER A 245 2.45 4.90 -10.09
CA SER A 245 3.89 4.86 -10.33
C SER A 245 4.32 3.67 -11.19
N ALA A 246 3.69 2.51 -11.02
CA ALA A 246 3.87 1.37 -11.91
C ALA A 246 3.42 1.69 -13.34
N LEU A 247 2.25 2.30 -13.52
CA LEU A 247 1.75 2.67 -14.84
C LEU A 247 2.64 3.71 -15.52
N CYS A 248 3.20 4.67 -14.77
CA CYS A 248 4.22 5.58 -15.27
C CYS A 248 5.49 4.85 -15.71
N ALA A 249 5.93 3.83 -14.95
CA ALA A 249 7.10 3.03 -15.28
C ALA A 249 6.89 2.22 -16.56
N VAL A 250 5.71 1.61 -16.71
CA VAL A 250 5.32 0.90 -17.93
C VAL A 250 5.16 1.86 -19.12
N ALA A 251 4.61 3.06 -18.90
CA ALA A 251 4.46 4.07 -19.94
C ALA A 251 5.80 4.51 -20.51
N THR A 252 6.79 4.72 -19.65
CA THR A 252 8.14 5.20 -20.01
C THR A 252 9.14 4.09 -20.34
N LYS A 253 8.75 2.81 -20.18
CA LYS A 253 9.68 1.66 -20.25
C LYS A 253 10.88 1.87 -19.32
N ALA A 254 10.60 2.23 -18.07
CA ALA A 254 11.61 2.50 -17.08
C ALA A 254 12.50 1.29 -16.79
N GLN A 255 13.77 1.54 -16.49
CA GLN A 255 14.71 0.52 -16.08
C GLN A 255 14.38 -0.04 -14.69
N GLU A 256 13.88 0.81 -13.78
CA GLU A 256 13.39 0.39 -12.48
C GLU A 256 12.33 1.37 -11.92
N LEU A 257 11.43 0.84 -11.10
CA LEU A 257 10.52 1.61 -10.26
C LEU A 257 11.08 1.70 -8.84
N GLN A 258 11.42 2.90 -8.38
CA GLN A 258 11.92 3.14 -7.03
C GLN A 258 10.79 3.58 -6.09
N VAL A 259 10.53 2.81 -5.05
CA VAL A 259 9.58 3.15 -3.98
C VAL A 259 10.35 3.64 -2.76
N TRP A 260 10.23 4.94 -2.48
CA TRP A 260 10.97 5.61 -1.43
C TRP A 260 10.17 5.70 -0.12
N LYS A 261 10.68 5.05 0.92
CA LYS A 261 10.08 4.93 2.27
C LYS A 261 10.99 5.49 3.35
N GLU A 262 10.57 5.37 4.61
CA GLU A 262 11.36 5.72 5.80
C GLU A 262 12.19 4.54 6.37
N VAL A 263 12.27 3.43 5.63
CA VAL A 263 12.98 2.20 6.00
C VAL A 263 13.91 1.76 4.85
N ASP A 264 15.03 1.10 5.17
CA ASP A 264 16.05 0.68 4.19
C ASP A 264 15.53 -0.30 3.15
N GLY A 265 14.51 -1.09 3.48
CA GLY A 265 13.90 -2.04 2.57
C GLY A 265 13.09 -3.05 3.35
N ILE A 266 13.10 -4.30 2.89
CA ILE A 266 12.46 -5.42 3.57
C ILE A 266 13.53 -6.19 4.34
N PHE A 267 13.23 -6.52 5.59
CA PHE A 267 14.12 -7.22 6.48
C PHE A 267 13.67 -8.68 6.67
N THR A 268 14.58 -9.54 7.11
CA THR A 268 14.28 -10.94 7.48
C THR A 268 13.28 -11.07 8.63
N ALA A 269 13.10 -10.01 9.42
CA ALA A 269 12.09 -9.88 10.47
C ALA A 269 11.92 -8.37 10.77
N ASP A 270 10.89 -7.98 11.52
CA ASP A 270 10.72 -6.59 11.94
C ASP A 270 11.92 -6.13 12.81
N PRO A 271 12.75 -5.17 12.33
CA PRO A 271 13.96 -4.75 13.05
C PRO A 271 13.67 -4.04 14.37
N THR A 272 12.43 -3.56 14.59
CA THR A 272 12.03 -2.97 15.87
C THR A 272 11.78 -4.01 16.95
N LYS A 273 11.46 -5.24 16.54
CA LYS A 273 11.16 -6.38 17.42
C LYS A 273 12.31 -7.39 17.50
N VAL A 274 13.10 -7.52 16.43
CA VAL A 274 14.26 -8.43 16.32
C VAL A 274 15.52 -7.63 15.97
N PRO A 275 16.44 -7.39 16.92
CA PRO A 275 17.65 -6.62 16.67
C PRO A 275 18.62 -7.26 15.67
N THR A 276 18.59 -8.60 15.52
CA THR A 276 19.41 -9.36 14.57
C THR A 276 18.85 -9.38 13.15
N ALA A 277 17.73 -8.71 12.89
CA ALA A 277 17.12 -8.66 11.57
C ALA A 277 18.07 -8.06 10.53
N ARG A 278 18.18 -8.72 9.37
CA ARG A 278 19.08 -8.32 8.28
C ARG A 278 18.26 -7.79 7.10
N LEU A 279 18.79 -6.78 6.41
CA LEU A 279 18.20 -6.27 5.18
C LEU A 279 18.31 -7.32 4.07
N LEU A 280 17.21 -7.60 3.38
CA LEU A 280 17.19 -8.49 2.23
C LEU A 280 17.65 -7.71 0.98
N PRO A 281 18.68 -8.17 0.25
CA PRO A 281 19.15 -7.48 -0.96
C PRO A 281 18.17 -7.64 -2.13
N SER A 282 17.51 -8.80 -2.22
CA SER A 282 16.53 -9.08 -3.26
C SER A 282 15.49 -10.10 -2.81
N ILE A 283 14.28 -10.00 -3.34
CA ILE A 283 13.17 -10.95 -3.13
C ILE A 283 12.41 -11.19 -4.44
N THR A 284 11.66 -12.28 -4.52
CA THR A 284 10.73 -12.55 -5.63
C THR A 284 9.41 -11.79 -5.44
N PRO A 285 8.61 -11.61 -6.50
CA PRO A 285 7.32 -10.93 -6.40
C PRO A 285 6.34 -11.73 -5.53
N SER A 286 6.42 -13.05 -5.60
CA SER A 286 5.59 -13.96 -4.81
C SER A 286 5.93 -13.86 -3.32
N GLU A 287 7.22 -13.75 -2.95
CA GLU A 287 7.62 -13.48 -1.57
C GLU A 287 7.17 -12.08 -1.11
N ALA A 288 7.32 -11.07 -1.96
CA ALA A 288 6.91 -9.70 -1.65
C ALA A 288 5.41 -9.57 -1.37
N ALA A 289 4.58 -10.30 -2.12
CA ALA A 289 3.13 -10.34 -1.93
C ALA A 289 2.76 -10.91 -0.55
N GLU A 290 3.37 -12.03 -0.16
CA GLU A 290 3.15 -12.68 1.14
C GLU A 290 3.63 -11.81 2.31
N LEU A 291 4.81 -11.20 2.18
CA LEU A 291 5.36 -10.30 3.21
C LEU A 291 4.52 -9.03 3.37
N THR A 292 3.92 -8.56 2.28
CA THR A 292 3.02 -7.40 2.32
C THR A 292 1.74 -7.72 3.07
N PHE A 293 1.17 -8.90 2.84
CA PHE A 293 -0.08 -9.31 3.46
C PHE A 293 0.03 -9.54 4.99
N TYR A 294 1.15 -10.11 5.45
CA TYR A 294 1.31 -10.58 6.84
C TYR A 294 2.13 -9.69 7.78
N GLY A 295 2.42 -8.44 7.41
CA GLY A 295 2.94 -7.47 8.40
C GLY A 295 3.83 -6.36 7.88
N SER A 296 4.25 -6.36 6.62
CA SER A 296 5.07 -5.29 6.05
C SER A 296 4.34 -4.61 4.91
N GLU A 297 3.46 -3.63 5.16
CA GLU A 297 2.80 -2.85 4.08
C GLU A 297 3.84 -2.08 3.22
N VAL A 298 4.48 -2.78 2.29
CA VAL A 298 5.58 -2.22 1.49
C VAL A 298 5.10 -1.85 0.10
N ILE A 299 4.39 -2.72 -0.62
CA ILE A 299 4.00 -2.46 -2.01
C ILE A 299 2.59 -2.99 -2.27
N HIS A 300 1.73 -2.22 -2.93
CA HIS A 300 0.42 -2.70 -3.34
C HIS A 300 0.50 -3.84 -4.37
N HIS A 301 -0.34 -4.88 -4.25
CA HIS A 301 -0.24 -6.06 -5.12
C HIS A 301 -0.47 -5.76 -6.61
N LEU A 302 -1.41 -4.87 -6.95
CA LEU A 302 -1.64 -4.44 -8.33
C LEU A 302 -0.41 -3.75 -8.95
N THR A 303 0.37 -3.05 -8.13
CA THR A 303 1.62 -2.41 -8.59
C THR A 303 2.61 -3.46 -9.07
N MET A 304 2.77 -4.56 -8.30
CA MET A 304 3.63 -5.67 -8.69
C MET A 304 3.12 -6.31 -9.97
N ASP A 305 1.83 -6.60 -10.07
CA ASP A 305 1.24 -7.23 -11.25
C ASP A 305 1.54 -6.46 -12.55
N GLN A 306 1.39 -5.12 -12.54
CA GLN A 306 1.60 -4.30 -13.73
C GLN A 306 3.05 -4.23 -14.20
N VAL A 307 4.02 -4.11 -13.28
CA VAL A 307 5.44 -4.01 -13.66
C VAL A 307 6.03 -5.37 -14.04
N MET A 308 5.48 -6.46 -13.51
CA MET A 308 5.93 -7.82 -13.80
C MET A 308 5.48 -8.29 -15.18
N HIS A 309 4.26 -7.91 -15.59
CA HIS A 309 3.72 -8.21 -16.92
C HIS A 309 4.17 -7.23 -18.02
N ALA A 310 4.98 -6.22 -17.67
CA ALA A 310 5.58 -5.32 -18.63
C ALA A 310 6.59 -6.06 -19.54
N ASP A 311 6.80 -5.55 -20.76
CA ASP A 311 7.81 -6.06 -21.69
C ASP A 311 8.82 -4.95 -22.03
N PRO A 312 10.08 -5.03 -21.52
CA PRO A 312 10.59 -6.02 -20.57
C PRO A 312 10.04 -5.83 -19.14
N PRO A 313 10.10 -6.86 -18.26
CA PRO A 313 9.69 -6.75 -16.86
C PRO A 313 10.51 -5.70 -16.10
N ILE A 314 9.84 -4.88 -15.30
CA ILE A 314 10.47 -3.75 -14.60
C ILE A 314 10.64 -4.12 -13.11
N PRO A 315 11.88 -4.15 -12.57
CA PRO A 315 12.12 -4.42 -11.17
C PRO A 315 11.65 -3.25 -10.28
N ILE A 316 11.19 -3.58 -9.08
CA ILE A 316 10.86 -2.59 -8.05
C ILE A 316 12.00 -2.51 -7.04
N ARG A 317 12.49 -1.32 -6.74
CA ARG A 317 13.50 -1.09 -5.70
C ARG A 317 12.90 -0.30 -4.55
N ILE A 318 12.93 -0.87 -3.34
CA ILE A 318 12.50 -0.19 -2.13
C ILE A 318 13.73 0.48 -1.52
N LYS A 319 13.66 1.80 -1.28
CA LYS A 319 14.77 2.60 -0.75
C LYS A 319 14.34 3.47 0.42
N ASN A 320 15.31 3.94 1.20
CA ASN A 320 15.10 4.83 2.34
C ASN A 320 15.43 6.28 2.01
N VAL A 321 14.50 7.20 2.27
CA VAL A 321 14.71 8.64 2.14
C VAL A 321 15.72 9.17 3.17
N LYS A 322 15.84 8.52 4.34
CA LYS A 322 16.82 8.89 5.37
C LYS A 322 18.24 8.45 5.00
N ASN A 323 18.37 7.41 4.16
CA ASN A 323 19.64 6.83 3.73
C ASN A 323 19.66 6.61 2.19
N PRO A 324 19.75 7.68 1.38
CA PRO A 324 19.60 7.58 -0.08
C PRO A 324 20.62 6.71 -0.81
N ARG A 325 21.82 6.60 -0.22
CA ARG A 325 22.93 5.79 -0.74
C ARG A 325 22.79 4.29 -0.45
N GLY A 326 21.86 3.90 0.42
CA GLY A 326 21.56 2.50 0.69
C GLY A 326 21.08 1.76 -0.58
N TYR A 327 21.51 0.51 -0.73
CA TYR A 327 21.12 -0.35 -1.86
C TYR A 327 19.64 -0.74 -1.83
N GLY A 328 19.09 -0.83 -0.63
CA GLY A 328 17.73 -1.25 -0.35
C GLY A 328 17.43 -2.68 -0.76
N THR A 329 16.16 -2.97 -1.04
CA THR A 329 15.69 -4.29 -1.48
C THR A 329 15.14 -4.22 -2.89
N ILE A 330 15.56 -5.15 -3.77
CA ILE A 330 15.06 -5.26 -5.14
C ILE A 330 14.05 -6.41 -5.24
N VAL A 331 12.84 -6.13 -5.69
CA VAL A 331 11.89 -7.15 -6.13
C VAL A 331 12.22 -7.51 -7.57
N ILE A 332 12.83 -8.68 -7.77
CA ILE A 332 13.27 -9.15 -9.09
C ILE A 332 12.14 -9.95 -9.72
N PRO A 333 11.69 -9.62 -10.94
CA PRO A 333 10.69 -10.42 -11.66
C PRO A 333 11.13 -11.87 -11.82
N ASP A 334 10.23 -12.81 -11.55
CA ASP A 334 10.47 -14.21 -11.84
C ASP A 334 10.69 -14.38 -13.36
N LYS A 335 11.62 -15.26 -13.76
CA LYS A 335 11.75 -15.63 -15.17
C LYS A 335 10.47 -16.35 -15.56
N VAL A 336 9.60 -15.65 -16.30
CA VAL A 336 8.25 -16.05 -16.72
C VAL A 336 8.13 -17.56 -16.93
N HIS A 337 7.34 -18.23 -16.09
CA HIS A 337 6.64 -19.43 -16.52
C HIS A 337 5.49 -18.96 -17.42
N SER A 338 5.51 -19.35 -18.70
CA SER A 338 4.57 -18.87 -19.71
C SER A 338 3.12 -18.94 -19.24
N ALA A 339 2.43 -17.81 -19.28
CA ALA A 339 1.00 -17.70 -18.97
C ALA A 339 0.19 -18.63 -19.88
N GLY A 340 -0.53 -19.58 -19.28
CA GLY A 340 -1.38 -20.52 -20.01
C GLY A 340 -1.22 -22.00 -19.63
N GLN A 341 -0.25 -22.37 -18.78
CA GLN A 341 -0.31 -23.69 -18.16
C GLN A 341 -1.28 -23.65 -16.98
N PRO A 342 -2.35 -24.48 -16.97
CA PRO A 342 -3.09 -24.70 -15.74
C PRO A 342 -2.09 -25.10 -14.64
N LEU A 343 -2.32 -24.65 -13.40
CA LEU A 343 -1.60 -25.09 -12.21
C LEU A 343 -1.92 -26.58 -11.94
N VAL A 344 -1.61 -27.45 -12.89
CA VAL A 344 -1.54 -28.88 -12.66
C VAL A 344 -0.24 -29.07 -11.90
N HIS A 345 -0.37 -29.17 -10.57
CA HIS A 345 0.71 -29.55 -9.66
C HIS A 345 1.11 -31.02 -9.91
N HIS A 346 1.68 -31.31 -11.09
CA HIS A 346 2.55 -32.47 -11.19
C HIS A 346 3.80 -32.16 -10.38
N ARG A 347 4.09 -33.00 -9.37
CA ARG A 347 5.41 -33.05 -8.72
C ARG A 347 6.44 -33.17 -9.84
N LYS A 348 7.04 -32.05 -10.28
CA LYS A 348 8.23 -32.12 -11.11
C LYS A 348 9.26 -32.91 -10.30
N PRO A 349 9.91 -33.93 -10.89
CA PRO A 349 10.99 -34.62 -10.20
C PRO A 349 11.99 -33.57 -9.72
N ILE A 350 12.47 -33.73 -8.49
CA ILE A 350 13.50 -32.87 -7.91
C ILE A 350 14.65 -32.83 -8.90
N GLU A 351 14.83 -31.71 -9.60
CA GLU A 351 16.06 -31.48 -10.35
C GLU A 351 17.16 -31.37 -9.30
N THR A 352 17.92 -32.45 -9.16
CA THR A 352 19.10 -32.57 -8.31
C THR A 352 20.26 -31.75 -8.87
N THR A 353 20.02 -30.48 -9.20
CA THR A 353 21.11 -29.52 -9.32
C THR A 353 21.62 -29.28 -7.91
N LYS A 354 22.76 -29.91 -7.58
CA LYS A 354 23.50 -29.75 -6.33
C LYS A 354 23.84 -28.26 -6.13
N ARG A 355 22.92 -27.48 -5.58
CA ARG A 355 23.21 -26.15 -5.08
C ARG A 355 24.07 -26.31 -3.83
N LYS A 356 25.18 -25.56 -3.76
CA LYS A 356 26.18 -25.64 -2.69
C LYS A 356 25.65 -25.23 -1.30
N THR A 357 24.49 -24.57 -1.23
CA THR A 357 23.85 -24.14 0.01
C THR A 357 22.36 -24.52 0.02
N PRO A 358 21.84 -25.04 1.15
CA PRO A 358 20.41 -25.31 1.28
C PRO A 358 19.61 -24.02 1.16
N LYS A 359 18.45 -24.07 0.49
CA LYS A 359 17.50 -22.95 0.49
C LYS A 359 17.01 -22.71 1.92
N ARG A 360 16.96 -21.45 2.32
CA ARG A 360 16.53 -20.99 3.65
C ARG A 360 15.23 -20.19 3.50
N PRO A 361 14.41 -20.10 4.57
CA PRO A 361 13.34 -19.12 4.61
C PRO A 361 13.89 -17.71 4.41
N THR A 362 13.06 -16.86 3.83
CA THR A 362 13.41 -15.49 3.46
C THR A 362 13.13 -14.51 4.59
N ALA A 363 12.00 -14.66 5.28
CA ALA A 363 11.67 -13.82 6.43
C ALA A 363 10.64 -14.45 7.37
N VAL A 364 10.54 -13.87 8.57
CA VAL A 364 9.51 -14.14 9.57
C VAL A 364 8.71 -12.87 9.80
N THR A 365 7.38 -12.96 9.74
CA THR A 365 6.49 -11.82 9.96
C THR A 365 5.48 -12.11 11.06
N ILE A 366 4.99 -11.05 11.70
CA ILE A 366 3.90 -11.11 12.67
C ILE A 366 2.80 -10.12 12.25
N LYS A 367 1.56 -10.59 12.27
CA LYS A 367 0.36 -9.75 12.24
C LYS A 367 -0.32 -9.78 13.61
N ASP A 368 -0.33 -8.63 14.28
CA ASP A 368 -0.95 -8.44 15.59
C ASP A 368 -2.47 -8.18 15.47
N LYS A 369 -3.17 -8.17 16.63
CA LYS A 369 -4.63 -7.88 16.74
C LYS A 369 -5.50 -8.86 15.95
N ILE A 370 -5.18 -10.14 16.08
CA ILE A 370 -5.95 -11.22 15.49
C ILE A 370 -6.93 -11.77 16.51
N SER A 371 -8.12 -12.12 16.04
CA SER A 371 -9.04 -13.00 16.76
C SER A 371 -9.28 -14.27 15.95
N VAL A 372 -9.37 -15.41 16.62
CA VAL A 372 -9.70 -16.69 16.00
C VAL A 372 -11.16 -17.00 16.28
N ILE A 373 -11.96 -17.18 15.23
CA ILE A 373 -13.32 -17.67 15.31
C ILE A 373 -13.31 -19.15 14.98
N ASN A 374 -13.74 -19.97 15.93
CA ASN A 374 -13.95 -21.40 15.73
C ASN A 374 -15.46 -21.66 15.63
N VAL A 375 -15.90 -22.19 14.50
CA VAL A 375 -17.29 -22.61 14.27
C VAL A 375 -17.32 -24.12 14.16
N HIS A 376 -18.02 -24.76 15.10
CA HIS A 376 -18.30 -26.19 15.10
C HIS A 376 -19.66 -26.46 14.49
N SER A 377 -19.73 -27.29 13.45
CA SER A 377 -20.99 -27.65 12.81
C SER A 377 -21.76 -28.67 13.65
N ASN A 378 -22.94 -28.29 14.12
CA ASN A 378 -23.83 -29.17 14.88
C ASN A 378 -24.64 -30.12 13.96
N LYS A 379 -24.52 -29.97 12.63
CA LYS A 379 -25.32 -30.72 11.64
C LYS A 379 -24.47 -31.76 10.92
N ARG A 380 -25.04 -32.94 10.67
CA ARG A 380 -24.56 -33.94 9.67
C ARG A 380 -24.73 -33.43 8.22
N SER A 381 -24.63 -32.12 7.99
CA SER A 381 -24.89 -31.51 6.68
C SER A 381 -23.65 -31.54 5.80
N ILE A 382 -23.89 -31.51 4.50
CA ILE A 382 -22.85 -31.52 3.48
C ILE A 382 -21.94 -30.29 3.64
N SER A 383 -20.64 -30.53 3.77
CA SER A 383 -19.62 -29.53 4.17
C SER A 383 -19.59 -28.27 3.29
N HIS A 384 -19.89 -28.37 1.99
CA HIS A 384 -19.86 -27.22 1.08
C HIS A 384 -20.92 -26.15 1.43
N GLY A 385 -22.12 -26.55 1.87
CA GLY A 385 -23.18 -25.61 2.24
C GLY A 385 -22.88 -24.88 3.55
N PHE A 386 -22.21 -25.56 4.48
CA PHE A 386 -21.74 -24.98 5.72
C PHE A 386 -20.72 -23.86 5.45
N PHE A 387 -19.67 -24.13 4.66
CA PHE A 387 -18.66 -23.11 4.32
C PHE A 387 -19.26 -21.92 3.58
N ALA A 388 -20.12 -22.17 2.58
CA ALA A 388 -20.78 -21.10 1.83
C ALA A 388 -21.55 -20.15 2.75
N ARG A 389 -22.27 -20.68 3.75
CA ARG A 389 -23.03 -19.86 4.70
C ARG A 389 -22.13 -19.08 5.64
N VAL A 390 -21.09 -19.71 6.20
CA VAL A 390 -20.11 -19.03 7.08
C VAL A 390 -19.45 -17.85 6.36
N PHE A 391 -18.94 -18.06 5.14
CA PHE A 391 -18.32 -16.98 4.37
C PHE A 391 -19.32 -15.92 3.91
N SER A 392 -20.59 -16.29 3.64
CA SER A 392 -21.63 -15.31 3.29
C SER A 392 -21.95 -14.37 4.46
N ILE A 393 -22.01 -14.89 5.68
CA ILE A 393 -22.22 -14.08 6.90
C ILE A 393 -21.04 -13.11 7.08
N LEU A 394 -19.81 -13.61 7.02
CA LEU A 394 -18.62 -12.75 7.17
C LEU A 394 -18.55 -11.68 6.08
N HIS A 395 -18.90 -12.02 4.84
CA HIS A 395 -18.98 -11.07 3.74
C HIS A 395 -20.05 -9.99 3.98
N ALA A 396 -21.24 -10.36 4.45
CA ALA A 396 -22.31 -9.40 4.76
C ALA A 396 -21.89 -8.37 5.82
N HIS A 397 -21.09 -8.81 6.80
CA HIS A 397 -20.51 -7.95 7.84
C HIS A 397 -19.19 -7.29 7.44
N LYS A 398 -18.73 -7.45 6.19
CA LYS A 398 -17.45 -6.93 5.66
C LYS A 398 -16.23 -7.34 6.51
N ILE A 399 -16.26 -8.53 7.09
CA ILE A 399 -15.16 -9.10 7.88
C ILE A 399 -14.19 -9.80 6.94
N SER A 400 -12.94 -9.32 6.90
CA SER A 400 -11.86 -9.94 6.15
C SER A 400 -11.23 -11.09 6.95
N VAL A 401 -11.07 -12.25 6.31
CA VAL A 401 -10.44 -13.44 6.87
C VAL A 401 -9.02 -13.55 6.35
N ASP A 402 -8.06 -13.70 7.28
CA ASP A 402 -6.64 -13.83 6.97
C ASP A 402 -6.20 -15.28 6.78
N LEU A 403 -6.57 -16.17 7.71
CA LEU A 403 -6.26 -17.59 7.65
C LEU A 403 -7.50 -18.43 7.81
N ILE A 404 -7.50 -19.58 7.13
CA ILE A 404 -8.53 -20.60 7.23
C ILE A 404 -7.84 -21.93 7.54
N SER A 405 -8.40 -22.67 8.48
CA SER A 405 -8.06 -24.06 8.77
C SER A 405 -9.35 -24.82 8.95
N THR A 406 -9.47 -25.95 8.29
CA THR A 406 -10.70 -26.74 8.27
C THR A 406 -10.44 -28.16 8.78
N SER A 407 -11.43 -28.72 9.45
CA SER A 407 -11.59 -30.15 9.64
C SER A 407 -12.93 -30.59 9.04
N GLU A 408 -13.32 -31.84 9.26
CA GLU A 408 -14.60 -32.35 8.74
C GLU A 408 -15.81 -31.58 9.27
N VAL A 409 -15.75 -31.14 10.54
CA VAL A 409 -16.87 -30.49 11.25
C VAL A 409 -16.50 -29.16 11.91
N HIS A 410 -15.24 -28.72 11.83
CA HIS A 410 -14.82 -27.42 12.36
C HIS A 410 -14.23 -26.53 11.27
N VAL A 411 -14.49 -25.24 11.38
CA VAL A 411 -13.74 -24.20 10.67
C VAL A 411 -13.17 -23.21 11.67
N SER A 412 -11.86 -23.01 11.57
CA SER A 412 -11.12 -22.02 12.33
C SER A 412 -10.72 -20.90 11.38
N LEU A 413 -11.07 -19.66 11.74
CA LEU A 413 -10.87 -18.48 10.93
C LEU A 413 -10.10 -17.45 11.75
N ALA A 414 -8.91 -17.07 11.28
CA ALA A 414 -8.18 -15.96 11.86
C ALA A 414 -8.62 -14.68 11.14
N ILE A 415 -9.10 -13.71 11.91
CA ILE A 415 -9.56 -12.41 11.39
C ILE A 415 -8.76 -11.27 12.02
N HIS A 416 -8.43 -10.26 11.22
CA HIS A 416 -7.87 -9.02 11.74
C HIS A 416 -9.00 -8.14 12.28
N TYR A 417 -8.96 -7.83 13.58
CA TYR A 417 -10.02 -7.07 14.21
C TYR A 417 -9.46 -5.99 15.16
N PRO A 418 -9.39 -4.72 14.72
CA PRO A 418 -9.01 -3.63 15.60
C PRO A 418 -10.11 -3.45 16.66
N SER A 419 -9.70 -3.41 17.93
CA SER A 419 -10.55 -3.54 19.12
C SER A 419 -11.62 -2.45 19.31
N SER A 420 -11.74 -1.49 18.39
CA SER A 420 -12.61 -0.31 18.50
C SER A 420 -14.07 -0.55 18.15
N ASP A 421 -14.44 -1.67 17.51
CA ASP A 421 -15.77 -1.80 16.89
C ASP A 421 -16.55 -3.08 17.23
N GLY A 422 -16.30 -3.66 18.43
CA GLY A 422 -16.77 -4.99 18.86
C GLY A 422 -18.27 -5.32 18.73
N LYS A 423 -19.12 -4.39 18.30
CA LYS A 423 -20.51 -4.64 17.93
C LYS A 423 -20.63 -5.48 16.65
N VAL A 424 -19.85 -5.17 15.61
CA VAL A 424 -19.93 -5.89 14.31
C VAL A 424 -19.53 -7.36 14.49
N LEU A 425 -18.45 -7.62 15.22
CA LEU A 425 -18.02 -8.99 15.48
C LEU A 425 -19.04 -9.76 16.32
N LYS A 426 -19.68 -9.11 17.30
CA LYS A 426 -20.75 -9.74 18.09
C LYS A 426 -21.95 -10.11 17.23
N GLN A 427 -22.42 -9.20 16.37
CA GLN A 427 -23.52 -9.47 15.44
C GLN A 427 -23.19 -10.63 14.49
N ALA A 428 -22.00 -10.60 13.88
CA ALA A 428 -21.55 -11.70 13.04
C ALA A 428 -21.47 -13.03 13.80
N THR A 429 -21.05 -13.01 15.07
CA THR A 429 -20.98 -14.21 15.92
C THR A 429 -22.36 -14.77 16.25
N GLU A 430 -23.33 -13.90 16.54
CA GLU A 430 -24.73 -14.29 16.79
C GLU A 430 -25.33 -14.97 15.56
N GLU A 431 -25.11 -14.40 14.36
CA GLU A 431 -25.55 -15.02 13.10
C GLU A 431 -24.81 -16.31 12.77
N LEU A 432 -23.51 -16.39 13.05
CA LEU A 432 -22.73 -17.62 12.92
C LEU A 432 -23.23 -18.73 13.86
N GLY A 433 -23.86 -18.37 14.98
CA GLY A 433 -24.53 -19.29 15.89
C GLY A 433 -25.64 -20.11 15.21
N GLU A 434 -26.22 -19.63 14.11
CA GLU A 434 -27.19 -20.41 13.31
C GLU A 434 -26.53 -21.55 12.51
N CYS A 435 -25.21 -21.52 12.36
CA CYS A 435 -24.43 -22.55 11.66
C CYS A 435 -23.91 -23.63 12.62
N GLY A 436 -23.77 -23.31 13.91
CA GLY A 436 -23.39 -24.23 14.97
C GLY A 436 -22.73 -23.52 16.14
N ASP A 437 -21.96 -24.24 16.96
CA ASP A 437 -21.36 -23.66 18.16
C ASP A 437 -20.15 -22.78 17.80
N VAL A 438 -20.19 -21.52 18.23
CA VAL A 438 -19.14 -20.53 17.92
C VAL A 438 -18.34 -20.21 19.18
N SER A 439 -17.01 -20.25 19.07
CA SER A 439 -16.10 -19.75 20.11
C SER A 439 -15.12 -18.75 19.50
N ILE A 440 -14.74 -17.74 20.28
CA ILE A 440 -13.83 -16.68 19.84
C ILE A 440 -12.66 -16.58 20.81
N LEU A 441 -11.45 -16.61 20.26
CA LEU A 441 -10.21 -16.35 20.98
C LEU A 441 -9.68 -14.99 20.56
N HIS A 442 -9.59 -14.08 21.52
CA HIS A 442 -9.05 -12.74 21.32
C HIS A 442 -7.57 -12.68 21.71
N LYS A 443 -6.91 -11.58 21.34
CA LYS A 443 -5.50 -11.31 21.68
C LYS A 443 -4.56 -12.38 21.12
N MET A 444 -4.78 -12.74 19.86
CA MET A 444 -3.92 -13.63 19.10
C MET A 444 -3.06 -12.84 18.12
N ALA A 445 -2.03 -13.50 17.58
CA ALA A 445 -1.19 -12.99 16.52
C ALA A 445 -0.91 -14.09 15.49
N ILE A 446 -0.86 -13.73 14.22
CA ILE A 446 -0.40 -14.63 13.15
C ILE A 446 1.11 -14.50 13.04
N LEU A 447 1.81 -15.62 13.13
CA LEU A 447 3.24 -15.75 12.90
C LEU A 447 3.45 -16.51 11.58
N SER A 448 4.14 -15.90 10.63
CA SER A 448 4.32 -16.48 9.29
C SER A 448 5.80 -16.60 8.96
N LEU A 449 6.19 -17.76 8.44
CA LEU A 449 7.48 -18.03 7.85
C LEU A 449 7.33 -18.01 6.33
N VAL A 450 8.03 -17.09 5.66
CA VAL A 450 7.91 -16.87 4.21
C VAL A 450 9.21 -17.22 3.52
N GLY A 451 9.13 -17.89 2.36
CA GLY A 451 10.27 -18.12 1.48
C GLY A 451 9.87 -18.65 0.11
N ALA A 452 10.64 -18.31 -0.92
CA ALA A 452 10.46 -18.89 -2.24
C ALA A 452 10.76 -20.39 -2.22
N ASP A 453 9.87 -21.18 -2.83
CA ASP A 453 9.98 -22.63 -2.92
C ASP A 453 10.07 -23.35 -1.55
N MET A 454 9.27 -22.99 -0.54
CA MET A 454 9.26 -23.74 0.73
C MET A 454 8.91 -25.21 0.52
N LYS A 455 8.18 -25.54 -0.56
CA LYS A 455 7.96 -26.93 -1.03
C LYS A 455 9.21 -27.80 -1.12
N ASN A 456 10.34 -27.17 -1.47
CA ASN A 456 11.61 -27.85 -1.66
C ASN A 456 12.48 -27.82 -0.40
N MET A 457 12.03 -27.15 0.66
CA MET A 457 12.72 -27.06 1.95
C MET A 457 12.19 -28.13 2.91
N ILE A 458 12.43 -29.40 2.57
CA ILE A 458 11.96 -30.54 3.37
C ILE A 458 12.44 -30.40 4.83
N GLY A 459 11.50 -30.54 5.77
CA GLY A 459 11.76 -30.44 7.21
C GLY A 459 11.66 -29.04 7.78
N ILE A 460 11.46 -27.99 6.97
CA ILE A 460 11.38 -26.62 7.49
C ILE A 460 10.16 -26.39 8.39
N ALA A 461 9.00 -26.96 8.03
CA ALA A 461 7.79 -26.92 8.83
C ALA A 461 8.00 -27.59 10.20
N GLY A 462 8.59 -28.80 10.19
CA GLY A 462 8.95 -29.52 11.41
C GLY A 462 9.90 -28.71 12.28
N LYS A 463 10.95 -28.12 11.69
CA LYS A 463 11.90 -27.27 12.43
C LYS A 463 11.23 -26.04 13.03
N MET A 464 10.35 -25.37 12.30
CA MET A 464 9.59 -24.21 12.80
C MET A 464 8.77 -24.60 14.04
N PHE A 465 7.95 -25.66 13.96
CA PHE A 465 7.07 -26.04 15.06
C PHE A 465 7.81 -26.66 16.24
N SER A 466 8.86 -27.46 16.00
CA SER A 466 9.73 -27.98 17.07
C SER A 466 10.41 -26.83 17.82
N THR A 467 10.94 -25.83 17.10
CA THR A 467 11.57 -24.65 17.72
C THR A 467 10.57 -23.87 18.58
N LEU A 468 9.33 -23.69 18.12
CA LEU A 468 8.30 -23.02 18.91
C LEU A 468 7.92 -23.83 20.16
N GLY A 469 7.76 -25.14 20.03
CA GLY A 469 7.44 -26.05 21.13
C GLY A 469 8.53 -26.11 22.20
N GLU A 470 9.81 -26.21 21.80
CA GLU A 470 10.98 -26.19 22.69
C GLU A 470 11.06 -24.91 23.54
N HIS A 471 10.56 -23.80 23.00
CA HIS A 471 10.50 -22.50 23.69
C HIS A 471 9.16 -22.22 24.36
N ASN A 472 8.33 -23.26 24.57
CA ASN A 472 7.03 -23.17 25.24
C ASN A 472 6.09 -22.13 24.61
N VAL A 473 6.02 -22.09 23.28
CA VAL A 473 5.04 -21.31 22.53
C VAL A 473 3.94 -22.25 22.05
N ASN A 474 2.74 -22.09 22.61
CA ASN A 474 1.58 -22.89 22.19
C ASN A 474 1.03 -22.41 20.84
N LEU A 475 0.55 -23.34 20.02
CA LEU A 475 0.00 -23.06 18.69
C LEU A 475 -1.52 -23.30 18.72
N GLU A 476 -2.29 -22.27 18.37
CA GLU A 476 -3.76 -22.37 18.32
C GLU A 476 -4.25 -22.89 16.96
N MET A 477 -3.59 -22.47 15.89
CA MET A 477 -4.00 -22.76 14.52
C MET A 477 -2.76 -22.83 13.63
N ILE A 478 -2.78 -23.72 12.64
CA ILE A 478 -1.75 -23.86 11.62
C ILE A 478 -2.42 -23.79 10.25
N SER A 479 -1.82 -23.06 9.32
CA SER A 479 -2.28 -22.96 7.94
C SER A 479 -1.08 -22.95 6.99
N GLN A 480 -1.16 -23.80 5.96
CA GLN A 480 -0.16 -23.88 4.89
C GLN A 480 -0.91 -24.04 3.55
N GLY A 481 -0.70 -23.09 2.64
CA GLY A 481 -1.31 -23.09 1.31
C GLY A 481 -0.59 -23.99 0.30
N ALA A 482 -1.27 -24.30 -0.81
CA ALA A 482 -0.75 -25.14 -1.90
C ALA A 482 0.45 -24.54 -2.67
N SER A 483 0.63 -23.21 -2.59
CA SER A 483 1.81 -22.55 -3.16
C SER A 483 3.08 -22.85 -2.36
N GLU A 484 2.94 -23.27 -1.09
CA GLU A 484 4.04 -23.52 -0.14
C GLU A 484 5.11 -22.41 -0.23
N ILE A 485 4.66 -21.16 -0.22
CA ILE A 485 5.52 -19.96 -0.08
C ILE A 485 5.48 -19.45 1.37
N ASN A 486 4.35 -19.67 2.05
CA ASN A 486 4.16 -19.33 3.44
C ASN A 486 3.81 -20.58 4.27
N ILE A 487 4.24 -20.57 5.53
CA ILE A 487 3.69 -21.41 6.60
C ILE A 487 3.30 -20.46 7.72
N SER A 488 2.03 -20.48 8.11
CA SER A 488 1.51 -19.57 9.12
C SER A 488 0.94 -20.35 10.30
N CYS A 489 1.13 -19.82 11.50
CA CYS A 489 0.46 -20.31 12.70
C CYS A 489 -0.08 -19.14 13.52
N VAL A 490 -1.08 -19.42 14.35
CA VAL A 490 -1.63 -18.45 15.29
C VAL A 490 -1.13 -18.78 16.69
N VAL A 491 -0.59 -17.77 17.35
CA VAL A 491 -0.06 -17.84 18.72
C VAL A 491 -0.70 -16.76 19.58
N GLU A 492 -0.62 -16.88 20.90
CA GLU A 492 -1.06 -15.81 21.77
C GLU A 492 -0.23 -14.54 21.56
N ALA A 493 -0.87 -13.36 21.56
CA ALA A 493 -0.18 -12.10 21.28
C ALA A 493 0.93 -11.78 22.28
N ARG A 494 0.83 -12.27 23.53
CA ARG A 494 1.89 -12.14 24.55
C ARG A 494 3.17 -12.89 24.17
N ASP A 495 3.06 -13.96 23.39
CA ASP A 495 4.19 -14.80 22.97
C ASP A 495 4.74 -14.45 21.59
N ALA A 496 4.00 -13.64 20.81
CA ALA A 496 4.32 -13.35 19.42
C ALA A 496 5.76 -12.82 19.24
N THR A 497 6.15 -11.77 19.96
CA THR A 497 7.49 -11.19 19.86
C THR A 497 8.59 -12.17 20.25
N ARG A 498 8.36 -13.01 21.27
CA ARG A 498 9.28 -14.06 21.68
C ARG A 498 9.40 -15.12 20.59
N ALA A 499 8.28 -15.59 20.06
CA ALA A 499 8.22 -16.60 19.01
C ALA A 499 8.97 -16.16 17.74
N MET A 500 8.79 -14.93 17.28
CA MET A 500 9.54 -14.42 16.13
C MET A 500 11.03 -14.26 16.40
N ASN A 501 11.43 -13.79 17.59
CA ASN A 501 12.86 -13.70 17.95
C ASN A 501 13.52 -15.09 17.95
N VAL A 502 12.86 -16.08 18.55
CA VAL A 502 13.35 -17.46 18.59
C VAL A 502 13.45 -18.05 17.18
N LEU A 503 12.40 -17.92 16.36
CA LEU A 503 12.43 -18.41 14.97
C LEU A 503 13.52 -17.71 14.16
N HIS A 504 13.63 -16.39 14.26
CA HIS A 504 14.66 -15.64 13.55
C HIS A 504 16.06 -16.13 13.96
N THR A 505 16.28 -16.30 15.25
CA THR A 505 17.54 -16.77 15.81
C THR A 505 17.91 -18.17 15.29
N HIS A 506 17.01 -19.15 15.41
CA HIS A 506 17.27 -20.56 15.07
C HIS A 506 17.24 -20.88 13.56
N LEU A 507 16.56 -20.05 12.76
CA LEU A 507 16.44 -20.26 11.31
C LEU A 507 17.38 -19.36 10.49
N PHE A 508 17.80 -18.19 11.01
CA PHE A 508 18.57 -17.20 10.26
C PHE A 508 19.95 -16.91 10.84
N THR A 509 20.20 -17.14 12.13
CA THR A 509 21.42 -16.67 12.81
C THR A 509 22.45 -17.78 13.05
N PHE A 510 22.02 -19.00 13.37
CA PHE A 510 22.90 -20.08 13.86
C PHE A 510 23.26 -21.19 12.85
N LEU A 511 23.37 -20.88 11.55
CA LEU A 511 23.69 -21.89 10.53
C LEU A 511 24.75 -21.43 9.51
N GLU A 512 25.67 -20.56 9.90
CA GLU A 512 26.93 -20.34 9.14
C GLU A 512 28.06 -21.19 9.71
#